data_AF-A0A260ZIW8-F1
#
_entry.id   AF-A0A260ZIW8-F1
#
_cell.length_a   1.000
_cell.length_b   1.000
_cell.length_c   1.000
_cell.angle_alpha   90.00
_cell.angle_beta   90.00
_cell.angle_gamma   90.00
#
_symmetry.space_group_name_H-M   'P 1'
#
loop_
_entity.id
_entity.type
_entity.pdbx_description
1 polymer ?
#
loop_
_entity_poly.entity_id
_entity_poly.type
_entity_poly.pdbx_seq_one_letter_code
_entity_poly.pdbx_strand_id
1 'polypeptide(L)'
;MNHTIIWNVQCESDMYDDSSVVKTEETEEVKPCALNEVWMVCSSCEEECGKPPQPCPRICQPARCQCPAHKGFRRNSKGECVFCHDSVPKL
;
A
#
# COMPACT_ATOMS: atom_id res chain seq x y z
N MET A 1 -29.61 22.45 64.40
CA MET A 1 -30.38 22.30 63.15
C MET A 1 -29.37 22.03 62.05
N ASN A 2 -29.26 20.78 61.62
CA ASN A 2 -28.24 20.31 60.68
C ASN A 2 -28.61 20.73 59.26
N HIS A 3 -27.74 21.50 58.60
CA HIS A 3 -27.90 21.84 57.19
C HIS A 3 -27.32 20.72 56.33
N THR A 4 -28.19 19.97 55.67
CA THR A 4 -27.80 19.02 54.62
C THR A 4 -27.51 19.80 53.34
N ILE A 5 -26.26 19.78 52.88
CA ILE A 5 -25.87 20.36 51.60
C ILE A 5 -26.24 19.36 50.51
N ILE A 6 -27.26 19.69 49.72
CA ILE A 6 -27.63 18.98 48.50
C ILE A 6 -26.77 19.56 47.37
N TRP A 7 -25.86 18.76 46.83
CA TRP A 7 -25.08 19.13 45.65
C TRP A 7 -25.91 18.82 44.41
N ASN A 8 -26.50 19.85 43.81
CA ASN A 8 -27.06 19.75 42.46
C ASN A 8 -25.91 19.62 41.46
N VAL A 9 -25.69 18.41 40.97
CA VAL A 9 -24.87 18.17 39.77
C VAL A 9 -25.72 18.55 38.57
N GLN A 10 -25.40 19.69 37.97
CA GLN A 10 -25.90 20.06 36.65
C GLN A 10 -24.87 19.57 35.63
N CYS A 11 -25.24 18.61 34.78
CA CYS A 11 -24.44 18.28 33.60
C CYS A 11 -24.64 19.39 32.57
N GLU A 12 -23.62 20.20 32.30
CA GLU A 12 -23.61 21.10 31.16
C GLU A 12 -23.36 20.28 29.88
N SER A 13 -24.27 20.45 28.94
CA SER A 13 -24.24 19.89 27.59
C SER A 13 -23.47 20.84 26.69
N ASP A 14 -22.15 20.68 26.63
CA ASP A 14 -21.30 21.43 25.72
C ASP A 14 -21.32 20.74 24.35
N MET A 15 -22.22 21.25 23.53
CA MET A 15 -22.42 20.93 22.13
C MET A 15 -21.15 21.29 21.33
N TYR A 16 -20.26 20.31 21.11
CA TYR A 16 -19.16 20.42 20.15
C TYR A 16 -19.74 20.43 18.73
N ASP A 17 -20.03 21.62 18.21
CA ASP A 17 -20.35 21.85 16.80
C ASP A 17 -19.08 22.34 16.11
N ASP A 18 -18.25 21.40 15.66
CA ASP A 18 -17.19 21.68 14.69
C ASP A 18 -17.59 21.02 13.38
N SER A 19 -18.47 21.69 12.64
CA SER A 19 -18.63 21.48 11.21
C SER A 19 -17.35 21.87 10.46
N SER A 20 -16.23 21.20 10.75
CA SER A 20 -15.10 21.16 9.83
C SER A 20 -15.49 20.20 8.72
N VAL A 21 -16.08 20.77 7.66
CA VAL A 21 -16.14 20.12 6.35
C VAL A 21 -14.70 19.78 5.99
N VAL A 22 -14.31 18.53 6.22
CA VAL A 22 -13.12 17.97 5.62
C VAL A 22 -13.39 18.05 4.12
N LYS A 23 -12.85 19.09 3.48
CA LYS A 23 -12.61 19.05 2.04
C LYS A 23 -11.66 17.89 1.87
N THR A 24 -12.21 16.70 1.65
CA THR A 24 -11.50 15.66 0.95
C THR A 24 -11.33 16.23 -0.45
N GLU A 25 -10.28 17.05 -0.63
CA GLU A 25 -9.63 17.13 -1.92
C GLU A 25 -9.49 15.67 -2.34
N GLU A 26 -10.14 15.30 -3.45
CA GLU A 26 -9.85 14.04 -4.09
C GLU A 26 -8.35 14.07 -4.33
N THR A 27 -7.60 13.52 -3.38
CA THR A 27 -6.25 13.07 -3.61
C THR A 27 -6.46 12.01 -4.65
N GLU A 28 -6.36 12.39 -5.92
CA GLU A 28 -6.08 11.47 -7.01
C GLU A 28 -5.02 10.56 -6.43
N GLU A 29 -5.42 9.33 -6.09
CA GLU A 29 -4.55 8.43 -5.36
C GLU A 29 -3.31 8.31 -6.22
N VAL A 30 -2.22 8.94 -5.79
CA VAL A 30 -0.92 8.78 -6.42
C VAL A 30 -0.58 7.34 -6.14
N LYS A 31 -1.08 6.44 -7.00
CA LYS A 31 -0.71 5.04 -6.98
C LYS A 31 0.80 5.09 -7.16
N PRO A 32 1.57 4.75 -6.12
CA PRO A 32 3.01 4.98 -6.16
C PRO A 32 3.67 4.17 -7.29
N CYS A 33 2.96 3.19 -7.84
CA CYS A 33 3.40 2.25 -8.84
C CYS A 33 2.40 2.06 -9.98
N ALA A 34 2.91 1.59 -11.11
CA ALA A 34 2.08 1.22 -12.24
C ALA A 34 1.25 -0.04 -11.94
N LEU A 35 0.35 -0.38 -12.86
CA LEU A 35 -0.49 -1.56 -12.73
C LEU A 35 0.35 -2.84 -12.50
N ASN A 36 -0.08 -3.67 -11.55
CA ASN A 36 0.56 -4.92 -11.12
C ASN A 36 1.95 -4.79 -10.47
N GLU A 37 2.42 -3.57 -10.22
CA GLU A 37 3.64 -3.33 -9.47
C GLU A 37 3.34 -3.08 -7.99
N VAL A 38 4.29 -3.43 -7.13
CA VAL A 38 4.21 -3.22 -5.68
C VAL A 38 5.39 -2.36 -5.26
N TRP A 39 5.14 -1.34 -4.42
CA TRP A 39 6.22 -0.57 -3.83
C TRP A 39 7.02 -1.44 -2.86
N MET A 40 8.29 -1.65 -3.15
CA MET A 40 9.20 -2.44 -2.32
C MET A 40 10.24 -1.51 -1.70
N VAL A 41 10.30 -1.48 -0.37
CA VAL A 41 11.33 -0.72 0.38
C VAL A 41 12.72 -1.35 0.19
N CYS A 42 12.78 -2.68 0.16
CA CYS A 42 13.94 -3.47 -0.20
C CYS A 42 13.57 -4.22 -1.49
N SER A 43 13.92 -3.66 -2.64
CA SER A 43 13.61 -4.29 -3.94
C SER A 43 14.65 -5.36 -4.29
N SER A 44 14.35 -6.14 -5.31
CA SER A 44 15.26 -7.16 -5.86
C SER A 44 15.33 -7.08 -7.39
N CYS A 45 15.99 -8.06 -8.02
CA CYS A 45 16.00 -8.19 -9.47
C CYS A 45 14.61 -8.54 -9.99
N GLU A 46 14.27 -8.07 -11.18
CA GLU A 46 13.02 -8.42 -11.87
C GLU A 46 13.31 -9.40 -13.00
N GLU A 47 12.32 -10.22 -13.33
CA GLU A 47 12.38 -11.17 -14.44
C GLU A 47 11.57 -10.65 -15.63
N GLU A 48 11.91 -11.12 -16.82
CA GLU A 48 11.17 -10.85 -18.04
C GLU A 48 10.45 -12.10 -18.53
N CYS A 49 9.31 -11.91 -19.20
CA CYS A 49 8.56 -13.01 -19.77
C CYS A 49 9.35 -13.72 -20.89
N GLY A 50 9.29 -15.05 -20.91
CA GLY A 50 9.98 -15.86 -21.93
C GLY A 50 11.50 -15.90 -21.80
N LYS A 51 12.08 -15.28 -20.77
CA LYS A 51 13.50 -15.40 -20.43
C LYS A 51 13.69 -16.36 -19.25
N PRO A 52 14.78 -17.13 -19.23
CA PRO A 52 15.11 -17.94 -18.06
C PRO A 52 15.40 -17.04 -16.84
N PRO A 53 15.10 -17.52 -15.63
CA PRO A 53 15.39 -16.78 -14.41
C PRO A 53 16.90 -16.54 -14.29
N GLN A 54 17.28 -15.30 -13.99
CA GLN A 54 18.69 -14.91 -13.86
C GLN A 54 19.13 -14.98 -12.39
N PRO A 55 20.39 -15.36 -12.10
CA PRO A 55 20.92 -15.31 -10.75
C PRO A 55 20.80 -13.89 -10.16
N CYS A 56 20.13 -13.76 -9.02
CA CYS A 56 20.00 -12.50 -8.31
C CYS A 56 20.67 -12.58 -6.94
N PRO A 57 21.61 -11.67 -6.60
CA PRO A 57 22.19 -11.63 -5.26
C PRO A 57 21.12 -11.30 -4.22
N ARG A 58 21.21 -11.93 -3.03
CA ARG A 58 20.29 -11.69 -1.91
C ARG A 58 20.68 -10.42 -1.14
N ILE A 59 20.68 -9.30 -1.84
CA ILE A 59 20.95 -7.96 -1.29
C ILE A 59 19.78 -7.04 -1.63
N CYS A 60 19.42 -6.16 -0.69
CA CYS A 60 18.41 -5.13 -0.94
C CYS A 60 18.90 -4.16 -2.01
N GLN A 61 18.13 -4.04 -3.08
CA GLN A 61 18.24 -2.92 -4.01
C GLN A 61 17.43 -1.73 -3.47
N PRO A 62 17.68 -0.50 -3.97
CA PRO A 62 16.95 0.70 -3.56
C PRO A 62 15.43 0.53 -3.64
N ALA A 63 14.71 1.29 -2.83
CA ALA A 63 13.26 1.26 -2.82
C ALA A 63 12.69 1.66 -4.19
N ARG A 64 11.80 0.84 -4.76
CA ARG A 64 11.17 1.09 -6.06
C ARG A 64 9.91 0.25 -6.23
N CYS A 65 9.11 0.60 -7.23
CA CYS A 65 8.06 -0.27 -7.75
C CYS A 65 8.66 -1.50 -8.41
N GLN A 66 8.17 -2.67 -7.99
CA GLN A 66 8.68 -3.94 -8.44
C GLN A 66 7.55 -4.87 -8.88
N CYS A 67 7.78 -5.55 -10.00
CA CYS A 67 6.92 -6.56 -10.57
C CYS A 67 7.09 -7.89 -9.81
N PRO A 68 6.04 -8.44 -9.18
CA PRO A 68 6.16 -9.58 -8.27
C PRO A 68 6.25 -10.92 -9.02
N ALA A 69 7.47 -11.34 -9.38
CA ALA A 69 7.74 -12.63 -10.03
C ALA A 69 7.20 -13.84 -9.26
N HIS A 70 7.22 -13.79 -7.92
CA HIS A 70 6.65 -14.83 -7.05
C HIS A 70 5.13 -15.01 -7.20
N LYS A 71 4.43 -14.04 -7.80
CA LYS A 71 3.00 -14.10 -8.14
C LYS A 71 2.76 -14.39 -9.63
N GLY A 72 3.81 -14.70 -10.39
CA GLY A 72 3.73 -14.97 -11.82
C GLY A 72 3.73 -13.71 -12.70
N PHE A 73 4.01 -12.52 -12.13
CA PHE A 73 4.12 -11.28 -12.90
C PHE A 73 5.56 -10.99 -13.30
N ARG A 74 5.78 -10.63 -14.56
CA ARG A 74 7.09 -10.31 -15.12
C ARG A 74 7.00 -9.14 -16.07
N ARG A 75 8.13 -8.49 -16.36
CA ARG A 75 8.16 -7.41 -17.35
C ARG A 75 8.07 -7.98 -18.77
N ASN A 76 7.21 -7.41 -19.60
CA ASN A 76 7.20 -7.68 -21.03
C ASN A 76 8.29 -6.86 -21.75
N SER A 77 8.41 -7.01 -23.07
CA SER A 77 9.39 -6.26 -23.88
C SER A 77 9.15 -4.74 -23.92
N LYS A 78 7.99 -4.27 -23.47
CA LYS A 78 7.66 -2.84 -23.31
C LYS A 78 7.96 -2.33 -21.89
N GLY A 79 8.43 -3.20 -21.00
CA GLY A 79 8.71 -2.88 -19.59
C GLY A 79 7.49 -2.92 -18.68
N GLU A 80 6.32 -3.36 -19.15
CA GLU A 80 5.08 -3.40 -18.38
C GLU A 80 5.02 -4.67 -17.52
N CYS A 81 4.51 -4.56 -16.30
CA CYS A 81 4.33 -5.70 -15.39
C CYS A 81 3.04 -6.47 -15.74
N VAL A 82 3.20 -7.64 -16.35
CA VAL A 82 2.08 -8.46 -16.84
C VAL A 82 2.17 -9.88 -16.31
N PHE A 83 1.04 -10.56 -16.22
CA PHE A 83 0.99 -11.97 -15.84
C PHE A 83 1.56 -12.83 -16.98
N CYS A 84 2.58 -13.64 -16.68
CA CYS A 84 3.25 -14.48 -17.67
C CYS A 84 3.09 -15.95 -17.31
N HIS A 85 2.30 -16.64 -18.14
CA HIS A 85 1.91 -18.03 -17.98
C HIS A 85 3.10 -19.01 -18.14
N ASP A 86 4.20 -18.57 -18.73
CA ASP A 86 5.34 -19.43 -19.06
C ASP A 86 6.47 -19.32 -18.03
N SER A 87 6.35 -20.08 -16.95
CA SER A 87 7.50 -20.62 -16.20
C SER A 87 7.06 -21.71 -15.23
N VAL A 88 6.33 -22.73 -15.70
CA VAL A 88 6.29 -24.00 -14.97
C VAL A 88 7.43 -24.83 -15.55
N PRO A 89 8.49 -25.15 -14.78
CA PRO A 89 9.38 -26.22 -15.20
C PRO A 89 8.49 -27.46 -15.35
N LYS A 90 8.37 -28.00 -16.57
CA LYS A 90 7.89 -29.37 -16.71
C LYS A 90 8.89 -30.25 -15.94
N LEU A 91 8.40 -30.82 -14.83
CA LEU A 91 9.09 -31.83 -14.03
C LEU A 91 9.64 -32.95 -14.90
#